data_AF-A0A1E3QC30-F1
#
_entry.id   AF-A0A1E3QC30-F1
#
_cell.length_a   1.000
_cell.length_b   1.000
_cell.length_c   1.000
_cell.angle_alpha   90.00
_cell.angle_beta   90.00
_cell.angle_gamma   90.00
#
_symmetry.space_group_name_H-M   'P 1'
#
loop_
_entity.id
_entity.type
_entity.pdbx_description
1 polymer ?
#
loop_
_entity_poly.entity_id
_entity_poly.type
_entity_poly.pdbx_seq_one_letter_code
_entity_poly.pdbx_strand_id
1 'polypeptide(L)'
;MQTLEKLNIGYVKLFSISSTYLEKIGGLDELPRRLMAVKGKIFGYISTVNKDDFVMMRSLVLSLSEIYSLLDSKSRGTLPMTVLSHVSFGISFVNSNAHDTFNSEICGEIVQGIFELFLLSSPHKEHDELSRAQYIVSYFVALHDLSTRVATVDCKMIRKLFQENAKSWSASIYAEIVDELIHISFPATDYSRGRYIEALACLITLDGSEHYAFLVKKMSLISCSLVLGLGKITSSKLFLEILHMFESVLKEQPSLVSPLVFEQMSIFLILSTSRSGPSFIDEYDIDNLYISLCSVTSTILLSFSKFLRGHHNLVIRLLQNLLYPLCVPRPVGSSRRIEKSIQNHWKRAAWLSNTSACSASCALAYSRLISNLCEPPTRSWKDSRKRILADSHGTSSFSLSSAAGVSRRALSKHAPYLLVEYCYANLNYNFDPDTRQALTQGIYTLFDSLGQNELKIANAALDVGARAIFKTAYDDYLKFGKWHEI
;
A
#
# COMPACT_ATOMS: atom_id res chain seq x y z
N MET A 1 3.64 -29.03 38.76
CA MET A 1 3.11 -28.17 39.84
C MET A 1 4.18 -27.82 40.88
N GLN A 2 4.65 -28.74 41.73
CA GLN A 2 5.69 -28.42 42.75
C GLN A 2 7.08 -28.02 42.17
N THR A 3 7.43 -28.50 40.97
CA THR A 3 8.65 -28.07 40.24
C THR A 3 8.48 -26.68 39.62
N LEU A 4 7.24 -26.30 39.26
CA LEU A 4 6.91 -24.98 38.72
C LEU A 4 6.90 -23.91 39.82
N GLU A 5 6.42 -24.23 41.04
CA GLU A 5 6.48 -23.30 42.18
C GLU A 5 7.92 -23.02 42.65
N LYS A 6 8.81 -24.02 42.65
CA LYS A 6 10.22 -23.83 43.02
C LYS A 6 11.00 -23.03 41.98
N LEU A 7 10.66 -23.16 40.69
CA LEU A 7 11.19 -22.31 39.62
C LEU A 7 10.63 -20.88 39.70
N ASN A 8 9.34 -20.71 40.00
CA ASN A 8 8.71 -19.40 40.13
C ASN A 8 9.33 -18.54 41.26
N ILE A 9 9.70 -19.15 42.40
CA ILE A 9 10.32 -18.45 43.53
C ILE A 9 11.80 -18.09 43.28
N GLY A 10 12.53 -18.90 42.51
CA GLY A 10 13.92 -18.60 42.10
C GLY A 10 14.01 -17.55 40.99
N TYR A 11 13.05 -17.54 40.07
CA TYR A 11 13.01 -16.63 38.93
C TYR A 11 12.40 -15.26 39.28
N VAL A 12 11.40 -15.18 40.16
CA VAL A 12 10.92 -13.91 40.72
C VAL A 12 12.05 -13.18 41.46
N LYS A 13 13.00 -13.89 42.08
CA LYS A 13 14.21 -13.28 42.67
C LYS A 13 15.27 -12.83 41.67
N LEU A 14 15.30 -13.44 40.48
CA LEU A 14 16.21 -13.08 39.39
C LEU A 14 15.66 -11.92 38.56
N PHE A 15 14.34 -11.71 38.58
CA PHE A 15 13.63 -10.61 37.92
C PHE A 15 13.17 -9.50 38.88
N SER A 16 13.21 -9.70 40.20
CA SER A 16 13.10 -8.62 41.20
C SER A 16 14.43 -7.87 41.33
N ILE A 17 15.08 -7.55 40.22
CA ILE A 17 16.24 -6.66 40.20
C ILE A 17 15.70 -5.25 40.44
N SER A 18 15.36 -4.95 41.69
CA SER A 18 15.26 -3.56 42.14
C SER A 18 16.60 -2.88 41.87
N SER A 19 16.62 -1.58 41.56
CA SER A 19 17.86 -0.80 41.39
C SER A 19 18.85 -1.02 42.55
N THR A 20 18.32 -1.35 43.73
CA THR A 20 19.03 -1.66 44.97
C THR A 20 19.87 -2.95 44.93
N TYR A 21 19.59 -3.89 44.02
CA TYR A 21 20.36 -5.14 43.86
C TYR A 21 21.52 -4.97 42.86
N LEU A 22 21.39 -4.06 41.88
CA LEU A 22 22.47 -3.70 40.96
C LEU A 22 23.60 -2.92 41.65
N GLU A 23 23.29 -2.12 42.68
CA GLU A 23 24.30 -1.45 43.51
C GLU A 23 25.14 -2.41 44.37
N LYS A 24 24.59 -3.59 44.73
CA LYS A 24 25.27 -4.58 45.57
C LYS A 24 26.17 -5.55 44.82
N ILE A 25 26.04 -5.66 43.49
CA ILE A 25 26.79 -6.62 42.68
C ILE A 25 27.90 -5.87 41.94
N GLY A 26 29.02 -5.62 42.63
CA GLY A 26 30.36 -5.61 42.05
C GLY A 26 30.66 -4.75 40.81
N GLY A 27 29.88 -3.71 40.52
CA GLY A 27 30.10 -2.80 39.39
C GLY A 27 29.61 -3.32 38.03
N LEU A 28 29.29 -2.37 37.14
CA LEU A 28 28.73 -2.62 35.79
C LEU A 28 29.64 -3.50 34.89
N ASP A 29 30.92 -3.67 35.21
CA ASP A 29 31.91 -4.34 34.37
C ASP A 29 31.72 -5.87 34.29
N GLU A 30 31.09 -6.48 35.30
CA GLU A 30 30.91 -7.94 35.37
C GLU A 30 29.52 -8.42 34.89
N LEU A 31 28.62 -7.45 34.66
CA LEU A 31 27.25 -7.67 34.20
C LEU A 31 27.18 -8.38 32.83
N PRO A 32 28.02 -8.05 31.82
CA PRO A 32 27.99 -8.74 30.51
C PRO A 32 28.36 -10.23 30.58
N ARG A 33 29.35 -10.60 31.41
CA ARG A 33 29.76 -12.01 31.59
C ARG A 33 28.66 -12.82 32.28
N ARG A 34 27.96 -12.22 33.24
CA ARG A 34 26.85 -12.88 33.94
C ARG A 34 25.59 -12.97 33.08
N LEU A 35 25.29 -11.96 32.26
CA LEU A 35 24.25 -12.03 31.21
C LEU A 35 24.54 -13.15 30.20
N MET A 36 25.81 -13.37 29.81
CA MET A 36 26.19 -14.50 28.96
C MET A 36 26.03 -15.86 29.65
N ALA A 37 26.29 -15.97 30.95
CA ALA A 37 26.03 -17.20 31.71
C ALA A 37 24.52 -17.47 31.86
N VAL A 38 23.73 -16.41 32.02
CA VAL A 38 22.25 -16.46 32.04
C VAL A 38 21.70 -16.80 30.66
N LYS A 39 22.30 -16.32 29.56
CA LYS A 39 21.95 -16.66 28.17
C LYS A 39 21.91 -18.16 27.94
N GLY A 40 22.92 -18.91 28.39
CA GLY A 40 22.96 -20.37 28.21
C GLY A 40 21.81 -21.09 28.94
N LYS A 41 21.42 -20.57 30.12
CA LYS A 41 20.30 -21.12 30.90
C LYS A 41 18.94 -20.71 30.35
N ILE A 42 18.81 -19.47 29.87
CA ILE A 42 17.62 -18.97 29.17
C ILE A 42 17.42 -19.77 27.87
N PHE A 43 18.46 -19.95 27.05
CA PHE A 43 18.37 -20.73 25.80
C PHE A 43 18.00 -22.20 26.03
N GLY A 44 18.62 -22.84 27.03
CA GLY A 44 18.32 -24.23 27.38
C GLY A 44 16.91 -24.42 27.95
N TYR A 45 16.31 -23.37 28.52
CA TYR A 45 14.94 -23.40 29.03
C TYR A 45 13.94 -23.04 27.93
N ILE A 46 14.19 -22.00 27.16
CA ILE A 46 13.37 -21.54 26.03
C ILE A 46 13.15 -22.66 24.99
N SER A 47 14.15 -23.49 24.72
CA SER A 47 14.02 -24.65 23.83
C SER A 47 13.09 -25.75 24.38
N THR A 48 12.70 -25.67 25.66
CA THR A 48 11.84 -26.63 26.37
C THR A 48 10.49 -26.05 26.78
N VAL A 49 10.25 -24.75 26.55
CA VAL A 49 8.99 -24.08 26.89
C VAL A 49 7.88 -24.57 25.95
N ASN A 50 6.79 -25.04 26.55
CA ASN A 50 5.60 -25.51 25.83
C ASN A 50 4.83 -24.31 25.23
N LYS A 51 3.95 -24.56 24.26
CA LYS A 51 3.21 -23.52 23.52
C LYS A 51 2.33 -22.57 24.37
N ASP A 52 2.17 -22.83 25.67
CA ASP A 52 1.20 -22.15 26.54
C ASP A 52 1.76 -21.02 27.43
N ASP A 53 3.07 -20.75 27.45
CA ASP A 53 3.68 -19.80 28.41
C ASP A 53 3.93 -18.38 27.86
N PHE A 54 2.89 -17.74 27.30
CA PHE A 54 2.95 -16.36 26.78
C PHE A 54 3.34 -15.31 27.84
N VAL A 55 2.85 -15.49 29.06
CA VAL A 55 3.12 -14.59 30.19
C VAL A 55 4.61 -14.59 30.54
N MET A 56 5.28 -15.74 30.40
CA MET A 56 6.70 -15.85 30.67
C MET A 56 7.53 -15.18 29.58
N MET A 57 7.20 -15.39 28.30
CA MET A 57 7.89 -14.69 27.20
C MET A 57 7.73 -13.18 27.29
N ARG A 58 6.54 -12.69 27.64
CA ARG A 58 6.30 -11.27 27.94
C ARG A 58 7.19 -10.77 29.08
N SER A 59 7.19 -11.46 30.21
CA SER A 59 8.01 -11.08 31.38
C SER A 59 9.50 -11.07 31.05
N LEU A 60 9.97 -12.06 30.27
CA LEU A 60 11.35 -12.16 29.83
C LEU A 60 11.74 -10.97 28.93
N VAL A 61 10.91 -10.65 27.94
CA VAL A 61 11.16 -9.54 27.00
C VAL A 61 11.16 -8.19 27.72
N LEU A 62 10.19 -7.92 28.59
CA LEU A 62 10.12 -6.66 29.35
C LEU A 62 11.32 -6.50 30.28
N SER A 63 11.68 -7.57 30.98
CA SER A 63 12.82 -7.54 31.90
C SER A 63 14.16 -7.42 31.18
N LEU A 64 14.28 -8.01 30.00
CA LEU A 64 15.45 -7.79 29.15
C LEU A 64 15.50 -6.32 28.71
N SER A 65 14.38 -5.70 28.31
CA SER A 65 14.31 -4.28 27.95
C SER A 65 14.81 -3.39 29.10
N GLU A 66 14.33 -3.66 30.32
CA GLU A 66 14.73 -2.93 31.53
C GLU A 66 16.22 -3.10 31.84
N ILE A 67 16.76 -4.32 31.79
CA ILE A 67 18.20 -4.60 31.99
C ILE A 67 19.04 -3.86 30.95
N TYR A 68 18.62 -3.82 29.69
CA TYR A 68 19.33 -3.09 28.64
C TYR A 68 19.29 -1.58 28.82
N SER A 69 18.18 -1.04 29.33
CA SER A 69 18.08 0.38 29.63
C SER A 69 19.08 0.84 30.70
N LEU A 70 19.47 -0.06 31.61
CA LEU A 70 20.39 0.18 32.72
C LEU A 70 21.87 -0.06 32.39
N LEU A 71 22.18 -0.71 31.27
CA LEU A 71 23.57 -0.91 30.80
C LEU A 71 24.17 0.40 30.28
N ASP A 72 25.43 0.69 30.63
CA ASP A 72 26.17 1.82 30.05
C ASP A 72 26.45 1.62 28.56
N SER A 73 26.55 2.73 27.82
CA SER A 73 26.79 2.80 26.37
C SER A 73 27.94 1.91 25.87
N LYS A 74 29.01 1.73 26.66
CA LYS A 74 30.16 0.88 26.31
C LYS A 74 29.88 -0.62 26.45
N SER A 75 29.07 -1.04 27.43
CA SER A 75 28.76 -2.45 27.67
C SER A 75 27.67 -2.98 26.74
N ARG A 76 26.83 -2.11 26.16
CA ARG A 76 25.83 -2.46 25.13
C ARG A 76 26.43 -3.00 23.84
N GLY A 77 27.65 -2.59 23.47
CA GLY A 77 28.29 -2.96 22.20
C GLY A 77 28.69 -4.43 22.04
N THR A 78 28.88 -5.17 23.13
CA THR A 78 29.32 -6.59 23.11
C THR A 78 28.17 -7.60 23.12
N LEU A 79 26.96 -7.09 23.31
CA LEU A 79 25.73 -7.81 23.53
C LEU A 79 24.72 -7.86 22.34
N PRO A 80 24.94 -7.25 21.14
CA PRO A 80 23.96 -7.25 20.04
C PRO A 80 23.53 -8.66 19.65
N MET A 81 24.45 -9.55 19.26
CA MET A 81 24.11 -10.88 18.74
C MET A 81 23.26 -11.73 19.69
N THR A 82 23.38 -11.49 21.00
CA THR A 82 22.53 -12.14 21.99
C THR A 82 21.12 -11.56 21.97
N VAL A 83 20.92 -10.24 22.00
CA VAL A 83 19.59 -9.62 21.84
C VAL A 83 18.93 -10.09 20.56
N LEU A 84 19.66 -10.07 19.46
CA LEU A 84 19.15 -10.40 18.14
C LEU A 84 18.67 -11.87 18.07
N SER A 85 19.33 -12.79 18.79
CA SER A 85 18.89 -14.17 18.91
C SER A 85 17.58 -14.31 19.72
N HIS A 86 17.39 -13.50 20.77
CA HIS A 86 16.16 -13.47 21.56
C HIS A 86 15.02 -12.80 20.78
N VAL A 87 15.34 -11.77 20.00
CA VAL A 87 14.42 -11.07 19.10
C VAL A 87 13.93 -12.00 17.98
N SER A 88 14.83 -12.71 17.31
CA SER A 88 14.49 -13.69 16.27
C SER A 88 13.65 -14.84 16.84
N PHE A 89 14.01 -15.34 18.03
CA PHE A 89 13.20 -16.34 18.73
C PHE A 89 11.82 -15.80 19.10
N GLY A 90 11.72 -14.58 19.63
CA GLY A 90 10.45 -13.93 19.96
C GLY A 90 9.54 -13.79 18.74
N ILE A 91 10.08 -13.37 17.60
CA ILE A 91 9.34 -13.29 16.33
C ILE A 91 8.87 -14.68 15.88
N SER A 92 9.73 -15.70 15.95
CA SER A 92 9.37 -17.09 15.61
C SER A 92 8.28 -17.65 16.52
N PHE A 93 8.38 -17.35 17.82
CA PHE A 93 7.41 -17.74 18.84
C PHE A 93 6.05 -17.09 18.60
N VAL A 94 6.00 -15.78 18.34
CA VAL A 94 4.75 -15.09 18.01
C VAL A 94 4.17 -15.64 16.70
N ASN A 95 4.98 -15.81 15.65
CA ASN A 95 4.53 -16.35 14.37
C ASN A 95 3.92 -17.76 14.49
N SER A 96 4.44 -18.59 15.39
CA SER A 96 3.95 -19.96 15.59
C SER A 96 2.61 -20.02 16.32
N ASN A 97 2.20 -18.93 16.99
CA ASN A 97 1.03 -18.93 17.86
C ASN A 97 0.08 -17.72 17.69
N ALA A 98 0.24 -16.93 16.63
CA ALA A 98 -0.55 -15.72 16.35
C ALA A 98 -2.04 -15.96 16.04
N HIS A 99 -2.50 -17.22 15.94
CA HIS A 99 -3.86 -17.55 15.52
C HIS A 99 -4.91 -17.51 16.65
N ASP A 100 -4.49 -17.46 17.91
CA ASP A 100 -5.40 -17.45 19.08
C ASP A 100 -5.69 -16.02 19.57
N THR A 101 -6.98 -15.67 19.66
CA THR A 101 -7.46 -14.33 20.04
C THR A 101 -7.01 -13.88 21.43
N PHE A 102 -6.95 -14.79 22.40
CA PHE A 102 -6.42 -14.53 23.76
C PHE A 102 -4.95 -14.10 23.76
N ASN A 103 -4.20 -14.49 22.72
CA ASN A 103 -2.76 -14.21 22.64
C ASN A 103 -2.44 -12.89 21.92
N SER A 104 -3.41 -12.21 21.32
CA SER A 104 -3.15 -11.02 20.50
C SER A 104 -2.61 -9.81 21.29
N GLU A 105 -3.11 -9.58 22.50
CA GLU A 105 -2.64 -8.48 23.37
C GLU A 105 -1.23 -8.74 23.91
N ILE A 106 -0.98 -9.96 24.41
CA ILE A 106 0.34 -10.38 24.92
C ILE A 106 1.37 -10.40 23.79
N CYS A 107 1.00 -10.85 22.59
CA CYS A 107 1.85 -10.76 21.40
C CYS A 107 2.20 -9.30 21.06
N GLY A 108 1.26 -8.36 21.21
CA GLY A 108 1.52 -6.93 21.02
C GLY A 108 2.59 -6.40 21.99
N GLU A 109 2.49 -6.73 23.28
CA GLU A 109 3.47 -6.32 24.29
C GLU A 109 4.84 -6.99 24.10
N ILE A 110 4.86 -8.27 23.70
CA ILE A 110 6.09 -8.97 23.33
C ILE A 110 6.76 -8.27 22.16
N VAL A 111 6.00 -7.92 21.11
CA VAL A 111 6.53 -7.20 19.94
C VAL A 111 7.07 -5.83 20.32
N GLN A 112 6.35 -5.09 21.17
CA GLN A 112 6.81 -3.79 21.67
C GLN A 112 8.12 -3.92 22.47
N GLY A 113 8.24 -4.91 23.36
CA GLY A 113 9.47 -5.07 24.15
C GLY A 113 10.64 -5.61 23.32
N ILE A 114 10.41 -6.48 22.32
CA ILE A 114 11.41 -6.88 21.32
C ILE A 114 11.90 -5.63 20.56
N PHE A 115 10.97 -4.73 20.26
CA PHE A 115 11.26 -3.46 19.59
C PHE A 115 12.08 -2.48 20.45
N GLU A 116 11.76 -2.31 21.72
CA GLU A 116 12.56 -1.50 22.66
C GLU A 116 13.97 -2.06 22.85
N LEU A 117 14.07 -3.38 23.01
CA LEU A 117 15.35 -4.09 23.07
C LEU A 117 16.20 -3.85 21.83
N PHE A 118 15.58 -3.83 20.66
CA PHE A 118 16.27 -3.55 19.41
C PHE A 118 16.87 -2.14 19.41
N LEU A 119 16.08 -1.11 19.75
CA LEU A 119 16.57 0.28 19.85
C LEU A 119 17.74 0.41 20.83
N LEU A 120 17.68 -0.30 21.96
CA LEU A 120 18.73 -0.29 22.98
C LEU A 120 19.98 -1.08 22.57
N SER A 121 19.83 -2.09 21.72
CA SER A 121 20.91 -2.99 21.25
C SER A 121 21.65 -2.50 20.01
N SER A 122 21.19 -1.39 19.42
CA SER A 122 21.77 -0.82 18.22
C SER A 122 23.29 -0.59 18.40
N PRO A 123 24.16 -1.24 17.60
CA PRO A 123 25.59 -1.27 17.85
C PRO A 123 26.20 0.13 17.72
N HIS A 124 26.93 0.55 18.75
CA HIS A 124 27.79 1.73 18.68
C HIS A 124 29.11 1.38 17.97
N LYS A 125 29.37 2.13 16.88
CA LYS A 125 30.66 2.50 16.27
C LYS A 125 31.65 1.43 15.78
N GLU A 126 31.54 0.14 16.12
CA GLU A 126 32.58 -0.85 15.73
C GLU A 126 32.21 -1.83 14.60
N HIS A 127 30.93 -1.90 14.20
CA HIS A 127 30.50 -2.71 13.04
C HIS A 127 30.31 -1.84 11.79
N ASP A 128 30.62 -2.42 10.62
CA ASP A 128 30.35 -1.89 9.29
C ASP A 128 28.90 -1.34 9.21
N GLU A 129 28.78 -0.05 8.90
CA GLU A 129 27.50 0.67 8.93
C GLU A 129 26.48 0.06 7.94
N LEU A 130 26.95 -0.54 6.84
CA LEU A 130 26.11 -1.25 5.88
C LEU A 130 25.47 -2.49 6.51
N SER A 131 26.28 -3.33 7.17
CA SER A 131 25.80 -4.53 7.89
C SER A 131 24.73 -4.18 8.92
N ARG A 132 24.86 -3.04 9.60
CA ARG A 132 23.83 -2.54 10.54
C ARG A 132 22.54 -2.13 9.82
N ALA A 133 22.64 -1.46 8.68
CA ALA A 133 21.47 -1.06 7.89
C ALA A 133 20.71 -2.28 7.33
N GLN A 134 21.41 -3.27 6.79
CA GLN A 134 20.82 -4.54 6.33
C GLN A 134 20.08 -5.27 7.46
N TYR A 135 20.63 -5.20 8.67
CA TYR A 135 19.99 -5.79 9.85
C TYR A 135 18.69 -5.05 10.22
N ILE A 136 18.71 -3.72 10.26
CA ILE A 136 17.52 -2.89 10.51
C ILE A 136 16.42 -3.22 9.49
N VAL A 137 16.77 -3.34 8.21
CA VAL A 137 15.83 -3.71 7.15
C VAL A 137 15.23 -5.10 7.38
N SER A 138 16.05 -6.10 7.64
CA SER A 138 15.59 -7.48 7.89
C SER A 138 14.63 -7.56 9.07
N TYR A 139 14.92 -6.77 10.11
CA TYR A 139 14.08 -6.68 11.30
C TYR A 139 12.75 -5.99 11.02
N PHE A 140 12.77 -4.85 10.31
CA PHE A 140 11.56 -4.17 9.87
C PHE A 140 10.63 -5.11 9.08
N VAL A 141 11.20 -5.85 8.12
CA VAL A 141 10.46 -6.79 7.28
C VAL A 141 9.78 -7.88 8.13
N ALA A 142 10.48 -8.39 9.14
CA ALA A 142 9.93 -9.40 10.05
C ALA A 142 8.80 -8.83 10.95
N LEU A 143 8.98 -7.61 11.47
CA LEU A 143 7.96 -6.94 12.27
C LEU A 143 6.72 -6.57 11.47
N HIS A 144 6.89 -6.11 10.23
CA HIS A 144 5.77 -5.77 9.35
C HIS A 144 4.98 -7.02 8.94
N ASP A 145 5.65 -8.12 8.58
CA ASP A 145 4.98 -9.41 8.33
C ASP A 145 4.18 -9.88 9.56
N LEU A 146 4.67 -9.57 10.77
CA LEU A 146 3.97 -9.89 12.00
C LEU A 146 2.77 -8.97 12.27
N SER A 147 2.91 -7.66 12.03
CA SER A 147 1.82 -6.69 12.25
C SER A 147 0.66 -6.89 11.29
N THR A 148 0.91 -7.39 10.08
CA THR A 148 -0.18 -7.77 9.15
C THR A 148 -0.98 -8.98 9.63
N ARG A 149 -0.43 -9.79 10.55
CA ARG A 149 -1.11 -10.96 11.13
C ARG A 149 -1.74 -10.67 12.49
N VAL A 150 -1.17 -9.72 13.23
CA VAL A 150 -1.56 -9.39 14.60
C VAL A 150 -2.05 -7.94 14.66
N ALA A 151 -3.37 -7.76 14.73
CA ALA A 151 -4.02 -6.45 14.66
C ALA A 151 -3.62 -5.46 15.78
N THR A 152 -3.01 -5.93 16.88
CA THR A 152 -2.59 -5.09 18.01
C THR A 152 -1.27 -4.36 17.75
N VAL A 153 -0.51 -4.73 16.72
CA VAL A 153 0.77 -4.10 16.41
C VAL A 153 0.56 -2.91 15.46
N ASP A 154 0.88 -1.71 15.91
CA ASP A 154 0.72 -0.49 15.11
C ASP A 154 1.78 -0.40 13.99
N CYS A 155 1.37 -0.69 12.76
CA CYS A 155 2.21 -0.55 11.57
C CYS A 155 2.78 0.88 11.41
N LYS A 156 2.05 1.92 11.82
CA LYS A 156 2.51 3.31 11.69
C LYS A 156 3.70 3.58 12.61
N MET A 157 3.67 3.01 13.81
CA MET A 157 4.78 3.08 14.75
C MET A 157 6.03 2.40 14.16
N ILE A 158 5.89 1.18 13.63
CA ILE A 158 7.00 0.45 13.00
C ILE A 158 7.60 1.25 11.83
N ARG A 159 6.76 1.78 10.94
CA ARG A 159 7.18 2.63 9.81
C ARG A 159 7.98 3.84 10.28
N LYS A 160 7.45 4.59 11.24
CA LYS A 160 8.08 5.83 11.75
C LYS A 160 9.47 5.55 12.31
N LEU A 161 9.62 4.47 13.06
CA LEU A 161 10.88 4.11 13.70
C LEU A 161 11.92 3.62 12.71
N PHE A 162 11.51 2.86 11.70
CA PHE A 162 12.38 2.50 10.60
C PHE A 162 12.88 3.74 9.85
N GLN A 163 11.99 4.70 9.57
CA GLN A 163 12.36 5.97 8.94
C GLN A 163 13.29 6.82 9.83
N GLU A 164 13.08 6.88 11.14
CA GLU A 164 13.97 7.59 12.07
C GLU A 164 15.39 7.00 12.09
N ASN A 165 15.52 5.67 12.02
CA ASN A 165 16.82 5.02 11.90
C ASN A 165 17.45 5.24 10.52
N ALA A 166 16.66 5.19 9.44
CA ALA A 166 17.16 5.41 8.10
C ALA A 166 17.67 6.85 7.86
N LYS A 167 17.13 7.84 8.59
CA LYS A 167 17.63 9.23 8.56
C LYS A 167 19.07 9.39 9.02
N SER A 168 19.60 8.44 9.81
CA SER A 168 21.00 8.49 10.25
C SER A 168 21.97 7.80 9.29
N TRP A 169 21.50 7.22 8.19
CA TRP A 169 22.36 6.55 7.22
C TRP A 169 23.08 7.55 6.34
N SER A 170 24.34 7.25 5.99
CA SER A 170 25.05 8.01 4.98
C SER A 170 24.43 7.80 3.60
N ALA A 171 24.60 8.76 2.70
CA ALA A 171 24.02 8.69 1.36
C ALA A 171 24.48 7.45 0.55
N SER A 172 25.71 6.97 0.76
CA SER A 172 26.20 5.76 0.11
C SER A 172 25.48 4.51 0.61
N ILE A 173 25.31 4.38 1.93
CA ILE A 173 24.62 3.24 2.55
C ILE A 173 23.15 3.23 2.17
N TYR A 174 22.50 4.40 2.23
CA TYR A 174 21.12 4.54 1.80
C TYR A 174 20.94 4.08 0.35
N ALA A 175 21.83 4.51 -0.56
CA ALA A 175 21.77 4.12 -1.96
C ALA A 175 21.99 2.61 -2.16
N GLU A 176 22.95 2.01 -1.45
CA GLU A 176 23.24 0.59 -1.51
C GLU A 176 22.07 -0.26 -0.99
N ILE A 177 21.48 0.11 0.14
CA ILE A 177 20.31 -0.57 0.71
C ILE A 177 19.09 -0.47 -0.22
N VAL A 178 18.83 0.71 -0.78
CA VAL A 178 17.73 0.89 -1.74
C VAL A 178 17.96 0.02 -2.98
N ASP A 179 19.19 -0.08 -3.48
CA ASP A 179 19.52 -0.90 -4.64
C ASP A 179 19.38 -2.40 -4.36
N GLU A 180 19.83 -2.84 -3.18
CA GLU A 180 19.64 -4.20 -2.71
C GLU A 180 18.14 -4.54 -2.60
N LEU A 181 17.35 -3.65 -1.99
CA LEU A 181 15.90 -3.83 -1.85
C LEU A 181 15.18 -3.87 -3.19
N ILE A 182 15.55 -3.01 -4.14
CA ILE A 182 14.99 -3.04 -5.51
C ILE A 182 15.32 -4.38 -6.18
N HIS A 183 16.56 -4.84 -6.06
CA HIS A 183 16.99 -6.11 -6.65
C HIS A 183 16.28 -7.31 -6.03
N ILE A 184 16.06 -7.32 -4.71
CA ILE A 184 15.31 -8.37 -4.00
C ILE A 184 13.82 -8.32 -4.39
N SER A 185 13.23 -7.13 -4.44
CA SER A 185 11.79 -6.93 -4.65
C SER A 185 11.38 -7.12 -6.13
N PHE A 186 12.24 -6.79 -7.09
CA PHE A 186 11.92 -6.78 -8.52
C PHE A 186 12.93 -7.60 -9.32
N PRO A 187 12.82 -8.94 -9.25
CA PRO A 187 12.01 -9.69 -10.22
C PRO A 187 11.02 -10.67 -9.57
N ALA A 188 10.58 -10.37 -8.33
CA ALA A 188 9.79 -11.29 -7.53
C ALA A 188 8.51 -11.75 -8.23
N THR A 189 8.39 -13.06 -8.41
CA THR A 189 7.16 -13.73 -8.84
C THR A 189 6.32 -14.20 -7.65
N ASP A 190 6.91 -14.20 -6.44
CA ASP A 190 6.37 -14.81 -5.22
C ASP A 190 6.37 -13.82 -4.02
N TYR A 191 5.44 -14.03 -3.10
CA TYR A 191 5.15 -13.22 -1.93
C TYR A 191 6.32 -13.12 -0.95
N SER A 192 7.14 -14.16 -0.83
CA SER A 192 8.30 -14.18 0.09
C SER A 192 9.23 -12.97 -0.11
N ARG A 193 9.37 -12.50 -1.35
CA ARG A 193 10.16 -11.32 -1.71
C ARG A 193 9.35 -10.01 -1.65
N GLY A 194 8.02 -10.07 -1.67
CA GLY A 194 7.12 -8.92 -1.53
C GLY A 194 7.24 -8.19 -0.21
N ARG A 195 7.61 -8.92 0.86
CA ARG A 195 7.78 -8.34 2.20
C ARG A 195 8.77 -7.18 2.27
N TYR A 196 9.68 -7.08 1.31
CA TYR A 196 10.66 -6.01 1.19
C TYR A 196 10.13 -4.74 0.49
N ILE A 197 8.98 -4.83 -0.21
CA ILE A 197 8.35 -3.69 -0.89
C ILE A 197 7.92 -2.63 0.12
N GLU A 198 7.43 -3.06 1.27
CA GLU A 198 7.05 -2.14 2.33
C GLU A 198 8.28 -1.39 2.89
N ALA A 199 9.40 -2.09 3.09
CA ALA A 199 10.64 -1.47 3.53
C ALA A 199 11.11 -0.42 2.52
N LEU A 200 11.06 -0.80 1.23
CA LEU A 200 11.36 0.09 0.12
C LEU A 200 10.42 1.30 0.09
N ALA A 201 9.11 1.11 0.28
CA ALA A 201 8.12 2.18 0.34
C ALA A 201 8.45 3.17 1.48
N CYS A 202 8.83 2.67 2.65
CA CYS A 202 9.22 3.50 3.79
C CYS A 202 10.49 4.32 3.53
N LEU A 203 11.48 3.72 2.84
CA LEU A 203 12.69 4.45 2.45
C LEU A 203 12.40 5.51 1.40
N ILE A 204 11.61 5.19 0.37
CA ILE A 204 11.25 6.15 -0.69
C ILE A 204 10.46 7.33 -0.11
N THR A 205 9.58 7.07 0.86
CA THR A 205 8.75 8.11 1.51
C THR A 205 9.49 8.94 2.56
N LEU A 206 10.76 8.63 2.83
CA LEU A 206 11.56 9.30 3.83
C LEU A 206 11.78 10.78 3.46
N ASP A 207 11.35 11.68 4.36
CA ASP A 207 11.52 13.12 4.19
C ASP A 207 13.01 13.51 4.26
N GLY A 208 13.58 13.92 3.12
CA GLY A 208 14.94 14.45 3.05
C GLY A 208 15.34 14.84 1.63
N SER A 209 15.86 16.06 1.45
CA SER A 209 16.30 16.56 0.14
C SER A 209 17.56 15.88 -0.39
N GLU A 210 18.37 15.27 0.49
CA GLU A 210 19.70 14.76 0.15
C GLU A 210 19.66 13.58 -0.83
N HIS A 211 18.59 12.79 -0.84
CA HIS A 211 18.46 11.60 -1.69
C HIS A 211 17.55 11.81 -2.91
N TYR A 212 16.99 13.00 -3.08
CA TYR A 212 15.91 13.26 -4.03
C TYR A 212 16.26 12.87 -5.48
N ALA A 213 17.41 13.33 -6.00
CA ALA A 213 17.79 13.06 -7.39
C ALA A 213 18.03 11.55 -7.65
N PHE A 214 18.60 10.87 -6.66
CA PHE A 214 18.78 9.42 -6.69
C PHE A 214 17.42 8.70 -6.69
N LEU A 215 16.51 9.07 -5.78
CA LEU A 215 15.18 8.47 -5.65
C LEU A 215 14.31 8.68 -6.90
N VAL A 216 14.33 9.86 -7.53
CA VAL A 216 13.59 10.09 -8.78
C VAL A 216 14.04 9.11 -9.88
N LYS A 217 15.36 8.88 -10.02
CA LYS A 217 15.89 7.93 -11.00
C LYS A 217 15.50 6.50 -10.65
N LYS A 218 15.57 6.12 -9.37
CA LYS A 218 15.19 4.78 -8.90
C LYS A 218 13.70 4.52 -9.03
N MET A 219 12.84 5.52 -8.77
CA MET A 219 11.40 5.40 -8.97
C MET A 219 11.04 5.08 -10.43
N SER A 220 11.67 5.74 -11.40
CA SER A 220 11.49 5.42 -12.82
C SER A 220 11.89 3.98 -13.17
N LEU A 221 12.99 3.48 -12.58
CA LEU A 221 13.42 2.09 -12.76
C LEU A 221 12.45 1.10 -12.12
N ILE A 222 11.95 1.40 -10.92
CA ILE A 222 10.96 0.58 -10.21
C ILE A 222 9.67 0.50 -11.02
N SER A 223 9.09 1.64 -11.43
CA SER A 223 7.84 1.64 -12.20
C SER A 223 7.99 0.98 -13.57
N CYS A 224 9.14 1.14 -14.24
CA CYS A 224 9.44 0.41 -15.47
C CYS A 224 9.51 -1.11 -15.24
N SER A 225 10.23 -1.55 -14.20
CA SER A 225 10.39 -2.97 -13.87
C SER A 225 9.05 -3.61 -13.51
N LEU A 226 8.18 -2.88 -12.80
CA LEU A 226 6.83 -3.30 -12.47
C LEU A 226 5.94 -3.46 -13.71
N VAL A 227 6.01 -2.52 -14.66
CA VAL A 227 5.27 -2.62 -15.94
C VAL A 227 5.71 -3.84 -16.73
N LEU A 228 7.03 -4.06 -16.87
CA LEU A 228 7.58 -5.20 -17.61
C LEU A 228 7.37 -6.54 -16.89
N GLY A 229 7.31 -6.52 -15.55
CA GLY A 229 7.14 -7.69 -14.70
C GLY A 229 5.69 -8.05 -14.37
N LEU A 230 4.71 -7.23 -14.76
CA LEU A 230 3.32 -7.35 -14.32
C LEU A 230 2.72 -8.76 -14.53
N GLY A 231 2.93 -9.35 -15.72
CA GLY A 231 2.42 -10.69 -16.04
C GLY A 231 3.06 -11.83 -15.23
N LYS A 232 4.16 -11.56 -14.50
CA LYS A 232 4.84 -12.52 -13.63
C LYS A 232 4.36 -12.45 -12.18
N ILE A 233 3.53 -11.48 -11.83
CA ILE A 233 2.98 -11.33 -10.48
C ILE A 233 1.86 -12.36 -10.31
N THR A 234 2.09 -13.35 -9.45
CA THR A 234 1.14 -14.46 -9.20
C THR A 234 0.49 -14.43 -7.82
N SER A 235 0.96 -13.55 -6.92
CA SER A 235 0.39 -13.37 -5.59
C SER A 235 -0.44 -12.09 -5.51
N SER A 236 -1.68 -12.21 -5.04
CA SER A 236 -2.58 -11.07 -4.82
C SER A 236 -2.05 -10.11 -3.75
N LYS A 237 -1.45 -10.65 -2.67
CA LYS A 237 -0.88 -9.86 -1.58
C LYS A 237 0.28 -8.99 -2.04
N LEU A 238 1.21 -9.57 -2.81
CA LEU A 238 2.31 -8.82 -3.43
C LEU A 238 1.79 -7.67 -4.30
N PHE A 239 0.74 -7.92 -5.08
CA PHE A 239 0.13 -6.90 -5.91
C PHE A 239 -0.49 -5.75 -5.09
N LEU A 240 -1.19 -6.07 -4.00
CA LEU A 240 -1.72 -5.07 -3.07
C LEU A 240 -0.62 -4.25 -2.40
N GLU A 241 0.49 -4.86 -1.98
CA GLU A 241 1.65 -4.15 -1.43
C GLU A 241 2.25 -3.17 -2.46
N ILE A 242 2.31 -3.54 -3.75
CA ILE A 242 2.73 -2.64 -4.83
C ILE A 242 1.77 -1.45 -4.97
N LEU A 243 0.46 -1.70 -4.94
CA LEU A 243 -0.54 -0.63 -5.02
C LEU A 243 -0.45 0.33 -3.82
N HIS A 244 -0.26 -0.21 -2.61
CA HIS A 244 -0.06 0.59 -1.40
C HIS A 244 1.25 1.40 -1.47
N MET A 245 2.33 0.83 -2.01
CA MET A 245 3.57 1.57 -2.24
C MET A 245 3.35 2.73 -3.21
N PHE A 246 2.66 2.52 -4.34
CA PHE A 246 2.28 3.61 -5.24
C PHE A 246 1.45 4.67 -4.53
N GLU A 247 0.44 4.26 -3.77
CA GLU A 247 -0.41 5.19 -3.03
C GLU A 247 0.37 6.03 -2.01
N SER A 248 1.27 5.41 -1.22
CA SER A 248 2.14 6.10 -0.27
C SER A 248 3.07 7.08 -0.98
N VAL A 249 3.73 6.69 -2.08
CA VAL A 249 4.59 7.59 -2.85
C VAL A 249 3.79 8.78 -3.40
N LEU A 250 2.61 8.54 -3.97
CA LEU A 250 1.75 9.58 -4.54
C LEU A 250 1.24 10.58 -3.49
N LYS A 251 1.01 10.14 -2.24
CA LYS A 251 0.49 10.99 -1.15
C LYS A 251 1.61 11.71 -0.38
N GLU A 252 2.68 10.99 -0.06
CA GLU A 252 3.72 11.44 0.87
C GLU A 252 4.88 12.13 0.13
N GLN A 253 5.24 11.66 -1.06
CA GLN A 253 6.37 12.20 -1.85
C GLN A 253 5.96 12.53 -3.30
N PRO A 254 4.99 13.43 -3.52
CA PRO A 254 4.52 13.76 -4.88
C PRO A 254 5.60 14.38 -5.77
N SER A 255 6.67 14.94 -5.18
CA SER A 255 7.82 15.47 -5.90
C SER A 255 8.61 14.39 -6.65
N LEU A 256 8.62 13.14 -6.15
CA LEU A 256 9.33 12.03 -6.79
C LEU A 256 8.68 11.56 -8.10
N VAL A 257 7.42 11.93 -8.33
CA VAL A 257 6.65 11.51 -9.49
C VAL A 257 6.90 12.46 -10.65
N SER A 258 7.91 12.11 -11.46
CA SER A 258 8.14 12.75 -12.76
C SER A 258 7.03 12.38 -13.77
N PRO A 259 6.89 13.11 -14.90
CA PRO A 259 5.94 12.75 -15.95
C PRO A 259 6.11 11.29 -16.44
N LEU A 260 7.35 10.82 -16.56
CA LEU A 260 7.65 9.44 -16.96
C LEU A 260 7.16 8.42 -15.92
N VAL A 261 7.40 8.68 -14.63
CA VAL A 261 6.92 7.80 -13.53
C VAL A 261 5.39 7.78 -13.52
N PHE A 262 4.74 8.94 -13.71
CA PHE A 262 3.30 9.06 -13.83
C PHE A 262 2.73 8.21 -14.98
N GLU A 263 3.34 8.28 -16.16
CA GLU A 263 2.95 7.47 -17.31
C GLU A 263 3.13 5.98 -17.04
N GLN A 264 4.26 5.57 -16.48
CA GLN A 264 4.55 4.17 -16.16
C GLN A 264 3.59 3.61 -15.10
N MET A 265 3.30 4.36 -14.03
CA MET A 265 2.29 3.98 -13.04
C MET A 265 0.89 3.87 -13.67
N SER A 266 0.54 4.81 -14.56
CA SER A 266 -0.75 4.76 -15.28
C SER A 266 -0.83 3.55 -16.20
N ILE A 267 0.24 3.24 -16.93
CA ILE A 267 0.35 2.05 -17.78
C ILE A 267 0.24 0.77 -16.94
N PHE A 268 0.92 0.72 -15.80
CA PHE A 268 0.81 -0.40 -14.86
C PHE A 268 -0.65 -0.65 -14.45
N LEU A 269 -1.39 0.40 -14.06
CA LEU A 269 -2.81 0.29 -13.69
C LEU A 269 -3.69 -0.11 -14.89
N ILE A 270 -3.45 0.45 -16.08
CA ILE A 270 -4.18 0.10 -17.30
C ILE A 270 -3.98 -1.37 -17.64
N LEU A 271 -2.74 -1.86 -17.60
CA LEU A 271 -2.44 -3.26 -17.88
C LEU A 271 -3.03 -4.16 -16.79
N SER A 272 -2.95 -3.77 -15.52
CA SER A 272 -3.50 -4.53 -14.39
C SER A 272 -5.01 -4.71 -14.46
N THR A 273 -5.71 -3.75 -15.04
CA THR A 273 -7.16 -3.79 -15.25
C THR A 273 -7.55 -4.43 -16.59
N SER A 274 -6.58 -4.92 -17.36
CA SER A 274 -6.77 -5.57 -18.66
C SER A 274 -6.47 -7.07 -18.61
N ARG A 275 -6.68 -7.75 -19.73
CA ARG A 275 -6.34 -9.18 -19.88
C ARG A 275 -4.84 -9.46 -19.83
N SER A 276 -3.99 -8.46 -20.04
CA SER A 276 -2.54 -8.54 -19.86
C SER A 276 -2.09 -8.33 -18.41
N GLY A 277 -3.05 -8.18 -17.49
CA GLY A 277 -2.79 -7.99 -16.07
C GLY A 277 -2.31 -9.27 -15.37
N PRO A 278 -2.10 -9.18 -14.05
CA PRO A 278 -1.65 -10.32 -13.26
C PRO A 278 -2.76 -11.37 -13.15
N SER A 279 -2.35 -12.63 -13.05
CA SER A 279 -3.24 -13.77 -12.77
C SER A 279 -2.81 -14.39 -11.46
N PHE A 280 -3.67 -14.27 -10.44
CA PHE A 280 -3.36 -14.74 -9.11
C PHE A 280 -3.65 -16.24 -8.96
N ILE A 281 -2.78 -16.91 -8.22
CA ILE A 281 -2.91 -18.35 -7.91
C ILE A 281 -3.59 -18.54 -6.54
N ASP A 282 -3.40 -17.58 -5.64
CA ASP A 282 -3.96 -17.57 -4.29
C ASP A 282 -5.44 -17.17 -4.28
N GLU A 283 -6.11 -17.45 -3.16
CA GLU A 283 -7.45 -16.91 -2.87
C GLU A 283 -7.32 -15.44 -2.45
N TYR A 284 -8.17 -14.58 -2.99
CA TYR A 284 -8.14 -13.15 -2.72
C TYR A 284 -9.53 -12.53 -2.74
N ASP A 285 -9.62 -11.40 -2.04
CA ASP A 285 -10.78 -10.53 -2.07
C ASP A 285 -10.76 -9.64 -3.31
N ILE A 286 -11.66 -9.96 -4.25
CA ILE A 286 -11.88 -9.24 -5.50
C ILE A 286 -12.20 -7.76 -5.25
N ASP A 287 -13.01 -7.48 -4.23
CA ASP A 287 -13.48 -6.13 -3.95
C ASP A 287 -12.37 -5.28 -3.38
N ASN A 288 -11.60 -5.83 -2.42
CA ASN A 288 -10.45 -5.12 -1.84
C ASN A 288 -9.42 -4.76 -2.92
N LEU A 289 -9.14 -5.69 -3.85
CA LEU A 289 -8.23 -5.44 -4.95
C LEU A 289 -8.73 -4.35 -5.90
N TYR A 290 -10.01 -4.40 -6.26
CA TYR A 290 -10.62 -3.38 -7.12
C TYR A 290 -10.66 -2.00 -6.45
N ILE A 291 -11.01 -1.94 -5.17
CA ILE A 291 -11.06 -0.70 -4.39
C ILE A 291 -9.66 -0.11 -4.26
N SER A 292 -8.62 -0.94 -4.08
CA SER A 292 -7.22 -0.50 -4.03
C SER A 292 -6.78 0.11 -5.36
N LEU A 293 -7.12 -0.51 -6.50
CA LEU A 293 -6.89 0.06 -7.83
C LEU A 293 -7.60 1.42 -8.00
N CYS A 294 -8.84 1.52 -7.50
CA CYS A 294 -9.57 2.78 -7.50
C CYS A 294 -8.91 3.84 -6.60
N SER A 295 -8.38 3.46 -5.44
CA SER A 295 -7.73 4.39 -4.52
C SER A 295 -6.48 5.02 -5.12
N VAL A 296 -5.62 4.21 -5.74
CA VAL A 296 -4.42 4.70 -6.46
C VAL A 296 -4.85 5.61 -7.61
N THR A 297 -5.82 5.17 -8.42
CA THR A 297 -6.35 5.98 -9.54
C THR A 297 -6.91 7.32 -9.07
N SER A 298 -7.66 7.32 -7.96
CA SER A 298 -8.21 8.53 -7.36
C SER A 298 -7.09 9.48 -6.91
N THR A 299 -6.05 8.95 -6.28
CA THR A 299 -4.89 9.74 -5.86
C THR A 299 -4.17 10.35 -7.06
N ILE A 300 -4.03 9.61 -8.17
CA ILE A 300 -3.49 10.12 -9.43
C ILE A 300 -4.34 11.29 -9.97
N LEU A 301 -5.66 11.12 -10.04
CA LEU A 301 -6.58 12.16 -10.52
C LEU A 301 -6.51 13.44 -9.69
N LEU A 302 -6.47 13.28 -8.36
CA LEU A 302 -6.54 14.38 -7.41
C LEU A 302 -5.21 15.09 -7.21
N SER A 303 -4.10 14.37 -7.12
CA SER A 303 -2.79 14.95 -6.78
C SER A 303 -2.00 15.40 -8.02
N PHE A 304 -2.24 14.79 -9.19
CA PHE A 304 -1.40 14.96 -10.38
C PHE A 304 -2.12 15.59 -11.57
N SER A 305 -3.09 16.46 -11.28
CA SER A 305 -3.88 17.19 -12.29
C SER A 305 -3.04 17.95 -13.32
N LYS A 306 -1.81 18.35 -12.97
CA LYS A 306 -0.84 18.97 -13.89
C LYS A 306 -0.41 18.01 -15.01
N PHE A 307 -0.15 16.74 -14.69
CA PHE A 307 0.31 15.73 -15.65
C PHE A 307 -0.83 15.18 -16.52
N LEU A 308 -2.08 15.32 -16.08
CA LEU A 308 -3.25 15.00 -16.89
C LEU A 308 -3.30 15.81 -18.19
N ARG A 309 -2.70 17.01 -18.21
CA ARG A 309 -2.59 17.83 -19.43
C ARG A 309 -1.75 17.12 -20.49
N GLY A 310 -2.43 16.50 -21.45
CA GLY A 310 -1.83 15.73 -22.54
C GLY A 310 -2.01 14.22 -22.42
N HIS A 311 -2.37 13.72 -21.24
CA HIS A 311 -2.45 12.28 -20.93
C HIS A 311 -3.86 11.81 -20.53
N HIS A 312 -4.90 12.61 -20.83
CA HIS A 312 -6.30 12.25 -20.54
C HIS A 312 -6.69 10.91 -21.19
N ASN A 313 -6.09 10.54 -22.31
CA ASN A 313 -6.28 9.23 -22.94
C ASN A 313 -5.90 8.06 -22.02
N LEU A 314 -4.82 8.16 -21.25
CA LEU A 314 -4.42 7.12 -20.30
C LEU A 314 -5.45 6.96 -19.19
N VAL A 315 -5.90 8.08 -18.63
CA VAL A 315 -6.93 8.08 -17.58
C VAL A 315 -8.27 7.56 -18.08
N ILE A 316 -8.74 8.01 -19.23
CA ILE A 316 -9.98 7.51 -19.81
C ILE A 316 -9.85 6.02 -20.12
N ARG A 317 -8.72 5.56 -20.65
CA ARG A 317 -8.49 4.13 -20.88
C ARG A 317 -8.53 3.32 -19.59
N LEU A 318 -7.95 3.84 -18.51
CA LEU A 318 -7.99 3.21 -17.20
C LEU A 318 -9.42 3.11 -16.66
N LEU A 319 -10.20 4.20 -16.74
CA LEU A 319 -11.61 4.20 -16.31
C LEU A 319 -12.49 3.29 -17.17
N GLN A 320 -12.22 3.21 -18.47
CA GLN A 320 -12.90 2.25 -19.35
C GLN A 320 -12.59 0.81 -18.94
N ASN A 321 -11.33 0.49 -18.64
CA ASN A 321 -10.97 -0.86 -18.17
C ASN A 321 -11.59 -1.18 -16.80
N LEU A 322 -11.61 -0.22 -15.86
CA LEU A 322 -12.22 -0.38 -14.54
C LEU A 322 -13.74 -0.58 -14.59
N LEU A 323 -14.43 -0.18 -15.66
CA LEU A 323 -15.87 -0.42 -15.81
C LEU A 323 -16.21 -1.92 -15.96
N TYR A 324 -15.34 -2.68 -16.62
CA TYR A 324 -15.62 -4.08 -17.00
C TYR A 324 -15.60 -5.09 -15.84
N PRO A 325 -14.79 -4.92 -14.78
CA PRO A 325 -14.91 -5.72 -13.57
C PRO A 325 -16.28 -5.66 -12.87
N LEU A 326 -17.02 -4.55 -13.04
CA LEU A 326 -18.37 -4.36 -12.49
C LEU A 326 -19.45 -5.09 -13.30
N CYS A 327 -19.10 -5.59 -14.49
CA CYS A 327 -20.03 -6.23 -15.41
C CYS A 327 -20.10 -7.74 -15.17
N VAL A 328 -21.31 -8.31 -15.19
CA VAL A 328 -21.57 -9.76 -15.22
C VAL A 328 -21.77 -10.22 -16.66
N PRO A 329 -21.02 -11.22 -17.15
CA PRO A 329 -21.23 -11.77 -18.48
C PRO A 329 -22.64 -12.34 -18.66
N ARG A 330 -23.26 -12.05 -19.81
CA ARG A 330 -24.59 -12.59 -20.12
C ARG A 330 -24.50 -14.10 -20.35
N PRO A 331 -25.38 -14.92 -19.75
CA PRO A 331 -25.43 -16.34 -20.04
C PRO A 331 -25.72 -16.55 -21.52
N VAL A 332 -24.90 -17.40 -22.16
CA VAL A 332 -24.91 -17.55 -23.61
C VAL A 332 -26.08 -18.42 -24.04
N GLY A 333 -27.24 -17.81 -24.26
CA GLY A 333 -28.34 -18.42 -24.99
C GLY A 333 -28.09 -18.36 -26.50
N SER A 334 -27.95 -19.51 -27.15
CA SER A 334 -27.82 -19.75 -28.60
C SER A 334 -26.44 -19.60 -29.26
N SER A 335 -26.14 -20.53 -30.17
CA SER A 335 -24.83 -20.81 -30.77
C SER A 335 -24.21 -19.67 -31.59
N ARG A 336 -24.98 -18.69 -32.10
CA ARG A 336 -24.46 -17.53 -32.85
C ARG A 336 -23.97 -16.38 -31.96
N ARG A 337 -24.31 -16.37 -30.66
CA ARG A 337 -23.80 -15.39 -29.69
C ARG A 337 -22.49 -15.81 -29.03
N ILE A 338 -22.10 -17.07 -29.15
CA ILE A 338 -20.87 -17.63 -28.57
C ILE A 338 -19.63 -16.91 -29.15
N GLU A 339 -19.60 -16.69 -30.47
CA GLU A 339 -18.45 -16.08 -31.16
C GLU A 339 -18.24 -14.60 -30.77
N LYS A 340 -19.34 -13.83 -30.64
CA LYS A 340 -19.30 -12.45 -30.12
C LYS A 340 -19.06 -12.37 -28.61
N SER A 341 -19.50 -13.37 -27.84
CA SER A 341 -19.24 -13.44 -26.39
C SER A 341 -17.75 -13.66 -26.11
N ILE A 342 -17.10 -14.57 -26.85
CA ILE A 342 -15.64 -14.80 -26.78
C ILE A 342 -14.87 -13.52 -27.16
N GLN A 343 -15.33 -12.80 -28.19
CA GLN A 343 -14.80 -11.49 -28.57
C GLN A 343 -15.15 -10.35 -27.62
N ASN A 344 -15.89 -10.53 -26.53
CA ASN A 344 -16.14 -9.46 -25.57
C ASN A 344 -15.32 -9.67 -24.28
N HIS A 345 -15.02 -10.92 -23.92
CA HIS A 345 -14.27 -11.27 -22.70
C HIS A 345 -12.84 -10.71 -22.62
N TRP A 346 -12.22 -10.33 -23.75
CA TRP A 346 -10.85 -9.76 -23.76
C TRP A 346 -10.73 -8.40 -23.07
N LYS A 347 -11.86 -7.73 -22.79
CA LYS A 347 -11.87 -6.45 -22.08
C LYS A 347 -11.83 -6.57 -20.55
N ARG A 348 -11.97 -7.77 -19.99
CA ARG A 348 -11.96 -8.00 -18.52
C ARG A 348 -10.55 -8.28 -18.01
N ALA A 349 -10.30 -7.88 -16.76
CA ALA A 349 -9.03 -8.09 -16.10
C ALA A 349 -8.68 -9.58 -15.98
N ALA A 350 -7.40 -9.94 -16.08
CA ALA A 350 -6.94 -11.33 -16.00
C ALA A 350 -7.25 -12.00 -14.66
N TRP A 351 -7.13 -11.24 -13.57
CA TRP A 351 -7.46 -11.65 -12.21
C TRP A 351 -8.95 -11.76 -11.93
N LEU A 352 -9.85 -11.46 -12.88
CA LEU A 352 -11.28 -11.64 -12.63
C LEU A 352 -11.76 -12.91 -13.34
N SER A 353 -12.43 -13.80 -12.61
CA SER A 353 -13.01 -15.00 -13.23
C SER A 353 -14.10 -14.61 -14.23
N ASN A 354 -14.34 -15.49 -15.21
CA ASN A 354 -15.34 -15.24 -16.25
C ASN A 354 -16.79 -15.23 -15.73
N THR A 355 -17.02 -15.57 -14.47
CA THR A 355 -18.35 -15.64 -13.86
C THR A 355 -18.53 -14.68 -12.69
N SER A 356 -17.44 -14.26 -12.03
CA SER A 356 -17.47 -13.29 -10.93
C SER A 356 -17.55 -11.85 -11.45
N ALA A 357 -18.16 -10.96 -10.68
CA ALA A 357 -18.11 -9.52 -10.85
C ALA A 357 -17.89 -8.85 -9.49
N CYS A 358 -17.37 -7.63 -9.47
CA CYS A 358 -17.21 -6.88 -8.22
C CYS A 358 -18.56 -6.40 -7.66
N SER A 359 -18.62 -6.17 -6.35
CA SER A 359 -19.85 -5.78 -5.66
C SER A 359 -20.30 -4.33 -5.91
N ALA A 360 -21.45 -3.96 -5.34
CA ALA A 360 -21.94 -2.60 -5.30
C ALA A 360 -20.97 -1.61 -4.59
N SER A 361 -20.15 -2.09 -3.64
CA SER A 361 -19.12 -1.26 -2.99
C SER A 361 -18.06 -0.79 -4.00
N CYS A 362 -17.65 -1.67 -4.91
CA CYS A 362 -16.75 -1.35 -6.01
C CYS A 362 -17.37 -0.37 -7.00
N ALA A 363 -18.67 -0.52 -7.31
CA ALA A 363 -19.38 0.46 -8.13
C ALA A 363 -19.43 1.85 -7.48
N LEU A 364 -19.62 1.95 -6.16
CA LEU A 364 -19.55 3.22 -5.45
C LEU A 364 -18.15 3.85 -5.53
N ALA A 365 -17.09 3.04 -5.38
CA ALA A 365 -15.71 3.51 -5.54
C ALA A 365 -15.46 4.04 -6.97
N TYR A 366 -15.98 3.37 -7.98
CA TYR A 366 -15.90 3.79 -9.37
C TYR A 366 -16.71 5.08 -9.66
N SER A 367 -17.93 5.19 -9.11
CA SER A 367 -18.72 6.41 -9.22
C SER A 367 -17.98 7.63 -8.64
N ARG A 368 -17.30 7.46 -7.51
CA ARG A 368 -16.44 8.50 -6.92
C ARG A 368 -15.27 8.88 -7.84
N LEU A 369 -14.69 7.93 -8.57
CA LEU A 369 -13.64 8.22 -9.56
C LEU A 369 -14.18 9.09 -10.70
N ILE A 370 -15.37 8.77 -11.22
CA ILE A 370 -16.01 9.58 -12.25
C ILE A 370 -16.28 10.99 -11.73
N SER A 371 -16.80 11.11 -10.51
CA SER A 371 -17.02 12.42 -9.89
C SER A 371 -15.71 13.20 -9.71
N ASN A 372 -14.65 12.57 -9.22
CA ASN A 372 -13.33 13.22 -9.07
C ASN A 372 -12.73 13.66 -10.41
N LEU A 373 -13.00 12.92 -11.48
CA LEU A 373 -12.61 13.28 -12.84
C LEU A 373 -13.37 14.52 -13.33
N CYS A 374 -14.70 14.53 -13.20
CA CYS A 374 -15.57 15.62 -13.67
C CYS A 374 -15.50 16.90 -12.81
N GLU A 375 -15.25 16.74 -11.52
CA GLU A 375 -15.24 17.79 -10.50
C GLU A 375 -13.98 17.71 -9.62
N PRO A 376 -12.78 18.00 -10.17
CA PRO A 376 -11.56 17.95 -9.38
C PRO A 376 -11.60 18.98 -8.23
N PRO A 377 -11.31 18.59 -6.98
CA PRO A 377 -11.35 19.49 -5.83
C PRO A 377 -10.40 20.68 -5.99
N THR A 378 -10.89 21.87 -5.65
CA THR A 378 -10.17 23.15 -5.77
C THR A 378 -8.84 23.23 -4.99
N ARG A 379 -8.59 22.29 -4.06
CA ARG A 379 -7.35 22.20 -3.28
C ARG A 379 -6.15 21.65 -4.07
N SER A 380 -6.37 20.77 -5.05
CA SER A 380 -5.32 20.18 -5.92
C SER A 380 -4.47 21.24 -6.62
N TRP A 381 -5.04 22.43 -6.86
CA TRP A 381 -4.39 23.48 -7.63
C TRP A 381 -3.55 24.47 -6.80
N LYS A 382 -3.59 24.39 -5.46
CA LYS A 382 -2.88 25.37 -4.61
C LYS A 382 -1.34 25.31 -4.80
N ASP A 383 -0.78 24.15 -5.13
CA ASP A 383 0.67 24.02 -5.39
C ASP A 383 1.14 24.56 -6.74
N SER A 384 0.23 24.74 -7.70
CA SER A 384 0.51 25.50 -8.93
C SER A 384 0.67 27.00 -8.66
N ARG A 385 0.08 27.50 -7.56
CA ARG A 385 0.01 28.92 -7.20
C ARG A 385 1.33 29.44 -6.63
N LYS A 386 2.08 28.60 -5.92
CA LYS A 386 3.32 29.02 -5.22
C LYS A 386 4.49 29.29 -6.18
N ARG A 387 4.49 28.72 -7.39
CA ARG A 387 5.55 28.96 -8.39
C ARG A 387 5.22 30.08 -9.38
N ILE A 388 3.95 30.26 -9.75
CA ILE A 388 3.56 31.33 -10.69
C ILE A 388 3.71 32.72 -10.05
N LEU A 389 3.60 32.83 -8.73
CA LEU A 389 3.82 34.08 -8.01
C LEU A 389 5.30 34.49 -7.89
N ALA A 390 6.26 33.63 -8.26
CA ALA A 390 7.69 33.95 -8.20
C ALA A 390 8.23 34.58 -9.50
N ASP A 391 7.57 34.36 -10.64
CA ASP A 391 8.12 34.69 -11.97
C ASP A 391 7.41 35.85 -12.69
N SER A 392 6.39 36.49 -12.11
CA SER A 392 5.70 37.59 -12.79
C SER A 392 5.49 38.82 -11.90
N HIS A 393 6.35 39.81 -12.08
CA HIS A 393 6.01 41.20 -11.81
C HIS A 393 4.76 41.58 -12.62
N GLY A 394 3.72 42.04 -11.91
CA GLY A 394 2.63 42.79 -12.50
C GLY A 394 1.38 41.98 -12.87
N THR A 395 0.28 42.32 -12.18
CA THR A 395 -1.10 42.28 -12.69
C THR A 395 -1.61 40.97 -13.30
N SER A 396 -2.33 40.17 -12.52
CA SER A 396 -3.72 39.80 -12.85
C SER A 396 -4.31 38.83 -11.83
N SER A 397 -5.52 39.16 -11.41
CA SER A 397 -6.49 38.29 -10.73
C SER A 397 -6.89 37.13 -11.65
N PHE A 398 -6.02 36.14 -11.85
CA PHE A 398 -6.42 34.91 -12.56
C PHE A 398 -7.32 34.07 -11.64
N SER A 399 -8.63 34.20 -11.85
CA SER A 399 -9.68 33.60 -11.03
C SER A 399 -9.57 32.07 -10.98
N LEU A 400 -9.85 31.47 -9.81
CA LEU A 400 -9.90 30.01 -9.59
C LEU A 400 -10.80 29.26 -10.60
N SER A 401 -11.74 29.97 -11.24
CA SER A 401 -12.65 29.47 -12.27
C SER A 401 -11.96 29.07 -13.57
N SER A 402 -10.88 29.74 -13.98
CA SER A 402 -10.27 29.51 -15.30
C SER A 402 -9.47 28.20 -15.36
N ALA A 403 -8.76 27.86 -14.28
CA ALA A 403 -7.97 26.63 -14.15
C ALA A 403 -8.83 25.36 -14.20
N ALA A 404 -9.87 25.30 -13.37
CA ALA A 404 -10.84 24.21 -13.36
C ALA A 404 -11.60 24.15 -14.70
N GLY A 405 -11.96 25.30 -15.27
CA GLY A 405 -12.59 25.38 -16.60
C GLY A 405 -11.70 24.85 -17.73
N VAL A 406 -10.39 25.12 -17.72
CA VAL A 406 -9.44 24.60 -18.71
C VAL A 406 -9.30 23.08 -18.59
N SER A 407 -9.19 22.55 -17.36
CA SER A 407 -9.13 21.10 -17.14
C SER A 407 -10.43 20.42 -17.57
N ARG A 408 -11.58 21.01 -17.24
CA ARG A 408 -12.90 20.50 -17.65
C ARG A 408 -13.06 20.49 -19.17
N ARG A 409 -12.60 21.53 -19.87
CA ARG A 409 -12.60 21.56 -21.35
C ARG A 409 -11.63 20.56 -21.98
N ALA A 410 -10.49 20.29 -21.35
CA ALA A 410 -9.57 19.27 -21.83
C ALA A 410 -10.17 17.87 -21.64
N LEU A 411 -10.82 17.64 -20.50
CA LEU A 411 -11.53 16.41 -20.19
C LEU A 411 -12.76 16.20 -21.08
N SER A 412 -13.53 17.25 -21.38
CA SER A 412 -14.78 17.14 -22.15
C SER A 412 -14.56 16.57 -23.56
N LYS A 413 -13.34 16.66 -24.10
CA LYS A 413 -12.95 16.01 -25.36
C LYS A 413 -12.85 14.49 -25.27
N HIS A 414 -12.57 13.95 -24.09
CA HIS A 414 -12.30 12.52 -23.89
C HIS A 414 -13.38 11.80 -23.07
N ALA A 415 -14.05 12.51 -22.16
CA ALA A 415 -15.14 11.99 -21.34
C ALA A 415 -16.32 11.37 -22.14
N PRO A 416 -16.68 11.83 -23.36
CA PRO A 416 -17.71 11.17 -24.17
C PRO A 416 -17.42 9.70 -24.47
N TYR A 417 -16.14 9.34 -24.61
CA TYR A 417 -15.75 7.94 -24.85
C TYR A 417 -15.98 7.03 -23.64
N LEU A 418 -16.11 7.60 -22.44
CA LEU A 418 -16.49 6.85 -21.26
C LEU A 418 -18.00 6.52 -21.27
N LEU A 419 -18.85 7.46 -21.68
CA LEU A 419 -20.28 7.18 -21.92
C LEU A 419 -20.48 6.15 -23.03
N VAL A 420 -19.69 6.26 -24.10
CA VAL A 420 -19.73 5.28 -25.19
C VAL A 420 -19.41 3.88 -24.67
N GLU A 421 -18.35 3.75 -23.87
CA GLU A 421 -17.97 2.46 -23.28
C GLU A 421 -19.02 1.94 -22.30
N TYR A 422 -19.65 2.80 -21.51
CA TYR A 422 -20.77 2.44 -20.63
C TYR A 422 -21.97 1.88 -21.41
N CYS A 423 -22.30 2.47 -22.55
CA CYS A 423 -23.39 1.99 -23.39
C CYS A 423 -23.05 0.61 -23.99
N TYR A 424 -21.82 0.43 -24.47
CA TYR A 424 -21.37 -0.88 -24.94
C TYR A 424 -21.28 -1.93 -23.83
N ALA A 425 -20.91 -1.54 -22.61
CA ALA A 425 -20.94 -2.44 -21.46
C ALA A 425 -22.37 -2.89 -21.16
N ASN A 426 -23.35 -1.98 -21.14
CA ASN A 426 -24.77 -2.33 -20.98
C ASN A 426 -25.34 -3.15 -22.14
N LEU A 427 -24.81 -3.00 -23.35
CA LEU A 427 -25.26 -3.78 -24.50
C LEU A 427 -24.77 -5.23 -24.43
N ASN A 428 -23.52 -5.42 -24.01
CA ASN A 428 -22.83 -6.72 -24.06
C ASN A 428 -22.90 -7.51 -22.75
N TYR A 429 -23.08 -6.82 -21.63
CA TYR A 429 -23.06 -7.38 -20.28
C TYR A 429 -24.33 -7.05 -19.50
N ASN A 430 -24.46 -7.65 -18.32
CA ASN A 430 -25.43 -7.26 -17.31
C ASN A 430 -24.72 -6.56 -16.16
N PHE A 431 -25.46 -5.69 -15.49
CA PHE A 431 -25.08 -5.18 -14.17
C PHE A 431 -26.06 -5.76 -13.17
N ASP A 432 -25.55 -6.19 -12.02
CA ASP A 432 -26.40 -6.47 -10.88
C ASP A 432 -27.22 -5.20 -10.53
N PRO A 433 -28.49 -5.31 -10.09
CA PRO A 433 -29.31 -4.16 -9.77
C PRO A 433 -28.67 -3.19 -8.78
N ASP A 434 -28.00 -3.70 -7.74
CA ASP A 434 -27.38 -2.88 -6.69
C ASP A 434 -26.14 -2.16 -7.26
N THR A 435 -25.35 -2.87 -8.05
CA THR A 435 -24.19 -2.31 -8.79
C THR A 435 -24.64 -1.23 -9.77
N ARG A 436 -25.75 -1.45 -10.49
CA ARG A 436 -26.31 -0.45 -11.42
C ARG A 436 -26.76 0.80 -10.66
N GLN A 437 -27.47 0.65 -9.55
CA GLN A 437 -27.91 1.76 -8.72
C GLN A 437 -26.71 2.57 -8.18
N ALA A 438 -25.67 1.89 -7.71
CA ALA A 438 -24.43 2.52 -7.24
C ALA A 438 -23.69 3.28 -8.37
N LEU A 439 -23.76 2.79 -9.61
CA LEU A 439 -23.17 3.42 -10.79
C LEU A 439 -23.94 4.65 -11.28
N THR A 440 -25.26 4.66 -11.12
CA THR A 440 -26.16 5.71 -11.65
C THR A 440 -25.66 7.11 -11.31
N GLN A 441 -25.25 7.35 -10.06
CA GLN A 441 -24.77 8.67 -9.63
C GLN A 441 -23.53 9.11 -10.42
N GLY A 442 -22.55 8.23 -10.61
CA GLY A 442 -21.35 8.54 -11.40
C GLY A 442 -21.68 8.87 -12.85
N ILE A 443 -22.58 8.09 -13.47
CA ILE A 443 -23.02 8.32 -14.85
C ILE A 443 -23.78 9.65 -14.99
N TYR A 444 -24.60 10.03 -14.01
CA TYR A 444 -25.28 11.32 -14.01
C TYR A 444 -24.30 12.49 -13.89
N THR A 445 -23.28 12.39 -13.02
CA THR A 445 -22.21 13.38 -12.96
C THR A 445 -21.47 13.49 -14.30
N LEU A 446 -21.28 12.37 -15.00
CA LEU A 446 -20.68 12.39 -16.33
C LEU A 446 -21.55 13.12 -17.35
N PHE A 447 -22.86 12.85 -17.40
CA PHE A 447 -23.79 13.58 -18.26
C PHE A 447 -23.79 15.08 -17.97
N ASP A 448 -23.81 15.47 -16.69
CA ASP A 448 -23.81 16.87 -16.26
C ASP A 448 -22.52 17.62 -16.67
N SER A 449 -21.40 16.90 -16.71
CA SER A 449 -20.11 17.47 -17.12
C SER A 449 -19.96 17.72 -18.63
N LEU A 450 -20.83 17.13 -19.45
CA LEU A 450 -20.73 17.16 -20.92
C LEU A 450 -21.69 18.17 -21.55
N GLY A 451 -21.17 18.94 -22.50
CA GLY A 451 -21.98 19.84 -23.32
C GLY A 451 -22.77 19.11 -24.40
N GLN A 452 -23.68 19.85 -25.06
CA GLN A 452 -24.51 19.31 -26.15
C GLN A 452 -23.69 18.77 -27.33
N ASN A 453 -22.53 19.38 -27.62
CA ASN A 453 -21.66 18.93 -28.70
C ASN A 453 -20.99 17.59 -28.35
N GLU A 454 -20.51 17.46 -27.12
CA GLU A 454 -19.93 16.24 -26.58
C GLU A 454 -20.92 15.07 -26.56
N LEU A 455 -22.18 15.33 -26.15
CA LEU A 455 -23.24 14.33 -26.19
C LEU A 455 -23.57 13.88 -27.63
N LYS A 456 -23.54 14.81 -28.60
CA LYS A 456 -23.68 14.47 -30.03
C LYS A 456 -22.52 13.60 -30.52
N ILE A 457 -21.30 13.88 -30.10
CA ILE A 457 -20.12 13.05 -30.42
C ILE A 457 -20.31 11.64 -29.85
N ALA A 458 -20.72 11.50 -28.58
CA ALA A 458 -21.01 10.21 -27.97
C ALA A 458 -22.08 9.45 -28.77
N ASN A 459 -23.22 10.09 -29.05
CA ASN A 459 -24.31 9.46 -29.80
C ASN A 459 -23.92 9.04 -31.23
N ALA A 460 -23.09 9.85 -31.90
CA ALA A 460 -22.59 9.53 -33.24
C ALA A 460 -21.65 8.31 -33.25
N ALA A 461 -20.86 8.11 -32.19
CA ALA A 461 -19.94 6.98 -32.04
C ALA A 461 -20.63 5.64 -31.68
N LEU A 462 -21.93 5.68 -31.36
CA LEU A 462 -22.71 4.51 -31.00
C LEU A 462 -23.41 3.89 -32.21
N ASP A 463 -23.54 2.56 -32.19
CA ASP A 463 -24.38 1.79 -33.10
C ASP A 463 -25.86 1.85 -32.67
N VAL A 464 -26.77 1.31 -33.50
CA VAL A 464 -28.22 1.41 -33.26
C VAL A 464 -28.63 0.84 -31.89
N GLY A 465 -28.01 -0.27 -31.47
CA GLY A 465 -28.31 -0.91 -30.19
C GLY A 465 -27.85 -0.06 -29.00
N ALA A 466 -26.61 0.44 -29.03
CA ALA A 466 -26.09 1.24 -27.95
C ALA A 466 -26.68 2.66 -27.90
N ARG A 467 -27.16 3.21 -29.02
CA ARG A 467 -27.93 4.47 -29.05
C ARG A 467 -29.24 4.40 -28.28
N ALA A 468 -29.93 3.26 -28.32
CA ALA A 468 -31.15 3.07 -27.53
C ALA A 468 -30.85 3.15 -26.03
N ILE A 469 -29.78 2.49 -25.59
CA ILE A 469 -29.31 2.52 -24.20
C ILE A 469 -28.91 3.94 -23.79
N PHE A 470 -28.15 4.63 -24.64
CA PHE A 470 -27.75 6.02 -24.42
C PHE A 470 -28.95 6.93 -24.23
N LYS A 471 -29.97 6.80 -25.09
CA LYS A 471 -31.20 7.58 -25.00
C LYS A 471 -31.93 7.32 -23.68
N THR A 472 -32.12 6.06 -23.30
CA THR A 472 -32.77 5.71 -22.01
C THR A 472 -31.99 6.30 -20.83
N ALA A 473 -30.67 6.13 -20.79
CA ALA A 473 -29.84 6.68 -19.72
C ALA A 473 -29.88 8.21 -19.66
N TYR A 474 -29.92 8.89 -20.82
CA TYR A 474 -30.04 10.34 -20.89
C TYR A 474 -31.43 10.83 -20.45
N ASP A 475 -32.50 10.15 -20.87
CA ASP A 475 -33.87 10.47 -20.45
C ASP A 475 -34.03 10.28 -18.92
N ASP A 476 -33.42 9.24 -18.35
CA ASP A 476 -33.41 9.02 -16.90
C ASP A 476 -32.58 10.08 -16.17
N TYR A 477 -31.43 10.48 -16.72
CA TYR A 477 -30.65 11.61 -16.21
C TYR A 477 -31.47 12.91 -16.21
N LEU A 478 -32.21 13.22 -17.28
CA LEU A 478 -33.06 14.41 -17.33
C LEU A 478 -34.17 14.37 -16.28
N LYS A 479 -34.74 13.20 -15.99
CA LYS A 479 -35.83 13.04 -15.00
C LYS A 479 -35.34 13.08 -13.55
N PHE A 480 -34.20 12.44 -13.26
CA PHE A 480 -33.79 12.14 -11.89
C PHE A 480 -32.44 12.76 -11.50
N GLY A 481 -31.56 13.03 -12.46
CA GLY A 481 -30.20 13.50 -12.22
C GLY A 481 -30.03 15.02 -12.32
N LYS A 482 -30.83 15.67 -13.17
CA LYS A 482 -30.79 17.13 -13.32
C LYS A 482 -31.62 17.77 -12.22
N TRP A 483 -31.00 18.52 -11.31
CA TRP A 483 -31.74 19.33 -10.35
C TRP A 483 -32.65 20.29 -11.10
N HIS A 484 -33.96 20.14 -10.90
CA HIS A 484 -34.95 21.13 -11.30
C HIS A 484 -35.12 22.03 -10.08
N GLU A 485 -34.74 23.31 -10.17
CA GLU A 485 -35.24 24.30 -9.23
C GLU A 485 -36.77 24.27 -9.35
N ILE A 486 -37.44 23.87 -8.27
CA ILE A 486 -38.91 23.88 -8.14
C ILE A 486 -39.36 25.30 -7.83
#